data_AF-A0A257L2I2-F1
#
_entry.id   AF-A0A257L2I2-F1
#
_cell.length_a   1.000
_cell.length_b   1.000
_cell.length_c   1.000
_cell.angle_alpha   90.00
_cell.angle_beta   90.00
_cell.angle_gamma   90.00
#
_symmetry.space_group_name_H-M   'P 1'
#
loop_
_entity.id
_entity.type
_entity.pdbx_description
1 polymer ?
#
loop_
_entity_poly.entity_id
_entity_poly.type
_entity_poly.pdbx_seq_one_letter_code
_entity_poly.pdbx_strand_id
1 'polypeptide(L)'
;MDITPQKSKLRFPLINMGLLRKNKHFFFLAMGLIMALIIGSIDYYTNDEFKNSFLGGVLVEAHGMLLDIILFGVLLTIYEKFSEKHNEIERLKEEIDDYRGWKEPEAMYRIVGCIKRLNKKGIKQINLNECFLEGANLVGMDLGGTNLHAANLKGANLEGANLTGANLMGANLTRTFLLEVNLSGAILFEANLTEANLTGANLTGANLQWGKLMGVHLFTTKINGAYFSGAQIDSLETLEIINRNSHCSHLEAYFDKIIGCYRIE
;
A
#
# COMPACT_ATOMS: atom_id res chain seq x y z
N MET A 1 28.22 -23.34 0.30
CA MET A 1 28.74 -22.12 0.95
C MET A 1 27.63 -21.09 0.87
N ASP A 2 26.80 -21.03 1.90
CA ASP A 2 25.76 -20.01 2.03
C ASP A 2 26.42 -18.68 2.33
N ILE A 3 26.25 -17.72 1.42
CA ILE A 3 26.69 -16.34 1.62
C ILE A 3 25.44 -15.54 1.93
N THR A 4 25.03 -15.52 3.20
CA THR A 4 24.07 -14.53 3.69
C THR A 4 24.79 -13.18 3.80
N PRO A 5 24.27 -12.08 3.22
CA PRO A 5 24.92 -10.78 3.35
C PRO A 5 24.63 -10.18 4.73
N GLN A 6 25.63 -10.20 5.59
CA GLN A 6 25.61 -9.53 6.89
C GLN A 6 25.78 -8.00 6.68
N LYS A 7 24.68 -7.24 6.62
CA LYS A 7 24.74 -5.77 6.54
C LYS A 7 24.96 -5.17 7.93
N SER A 8 26.12 -4.55 8.11
CA SER A 8 26.51 -3.77 9.29
C SER A 8 25.66 -2.51 9.44
N LYS A 9 24.93 -2.39 10.55
CA LYS A 9 24.19 -1.16 10.93
C LYS A 9 25.17 -0.06 11.36
N LEU A 10 25.40 0.95 10.52
CA LEU A 10 25.94 2.23 11.01
C LEU A 10 24.85 2.94 11.82
N ARG A 11 25.06 3.08 13.13
CA ARG A 11 24.23 3.92 14.01
C ARG A 11 24.85 5.31 14.07
N PHE A 12 24.18 6.30 13.50
CA PHE A 12 24.49 7.70 13.79
C PHE A 12 24.02 8.06 15.21
N PRO A 13 24.75 8.90 15.96
CA PRO A 13 24.36 9.32 17.29
C PRO A 13 23.16 10.26 17.20
N LEU A 14 21.98 9.77 17.60
CA LEU A 14 20.81 10.59 17.84
C LEU A 14 21.08 11.46 19.06
N ILE A 15 20.95 12.78 18.91
CA ILE A 15 20.79 13.72 20.01
C ILE A 15 19.71 13.15 20.94
N ASN A 16 20.01 13.01 22.23
CA ASN A 16 19.17 12.33 23.19
C ASN A 16 17.95 13.19 23.57
N MET A 17 16.97 13.29 22.67
CA MET A 17 15.65 13.92 22.86
C MET A 17 14.72 13.11 23.80
N GLY A 18 15.24 12.08 24.49
CA GLY A 18 14.45 11.17 25.32
C GLY A 18 13.75 11.83 26.52
N LEU A 19 14.22 13.00 26.97
CA LEU A 19 13.66 13.72 28.12
C LEU A 19 12.33 14.43 27.79
N LEU A 20 12.18 15.01 26.59
CA LEU A 20 10.91 15.61 26.13
C LEU A 20 9.86 14.55 25.81
N ARG A 21 10.29 13.36 25.38
CA ARG A 21 9.41 12.28 24.93
C ARG A 21 8.61 11.62 26.05
N LYS A 22 9.13 11.56 27.28
CA LYS A 22 8.52 10.80 28.39
C LYS A 22 7.32 11.49 29.05
N ASN A 23 7.13 12.81 28.90
CA ASN A 23 6.13 13.57 29.64
C ASN A 23 5.36 14.57 28.75
N LYS A 24 4.88 14.13 27.58
CA LYS A 24 4.07 14.96 26.66
C LYS A 24 2.86 15.62 27.37
N HIS A 25 2.24 14.91 28.32
CA HIS A 25 1.12 15.47 29.12
C HIS A 25 1.53 16.66 29.98
N PHE A 26 2.68 16.59 30.66
CA PHE A 26 3.17 17.69 31.48
C PHE A 26 3.55 18.90 30.62
N PHE A 27 4.14 18.65 29.45
CA PHE A 27 4.46 19.71 28.48
C PHE A 27 3.21 20.47 28.02
N PHE A 28 2.15 19.77 27.63
CA PHE A 28 0.89 20.43 27.24
C PHE A 28 0.19 21.15 28.39
N LEU A 29 0.26 20.61 29.61
CA LEU A 29 -0.30 21.26 30.81
C LEU A 29 0.43 22.57 31.12
N ALA A 30 1.77 22.55 31.12
CA ALA A 30 2.58 23.74 31.34
C ALA A 30 2.33 24.79 30.23
N MET A 31 2.26 24.36 28.97
CA MET A 31 1.95 25.22 27.84
C MET A 31 0.57 25.90 27.99
N GLY A 32 -0.45 25.13 28.40
CA GLY A 32 -1.80 25.63 28.63
C GLY A 32 -1.88 26.65 29.77
N LEU A 33 -1.16 26.42 30.86
CA LEU A 33 -1.06 27.36 31.99
C LEU A 33 -0.38 28.67 31.57
N ILE A 34 0.73 28.59 30.83
CA ILE A 34 1.43 29.79 30.35
C ILE A 34 0.56 30.56 29.34
N MET A 35 -0.15 29.87 28.45
CA MET A 35 -1.10 30.54 27.54
C MET A 35 -2.24 31.24 28.28
N ALA A 36 -2.80 30.62 29.32
CA ALA A 36 -3.84 31.23 30.15
C ALA A 36 -3.33 32.49 30.88
N LEU A 37 -2.08 32.47 31.37
CA LEU A 37 -1.43 33.62 31.98
C LEU A 37 -1.20 34.75 30.96
N ILE A 38 -0.75 34.41 29.74
CA ILE A 38 -0.59 35.40 28.66
C ILE A 38 -1.93 36.03 28.32
N ILE A 39 -2.99 35.24 28.04
CA ILE A 39 -4.32 35.77 27.71
C ILE A 39 -4.88 36.63 28.84
N GLY A 40 -4.80 36.15 30.09
CA GLY A 40 -5.33 36.86 31.26
C GLY A 40 -4.61 38.17 31.59
N SER A 41 -3.42 38.39 31.00
CA SER A 41 -2.64 39.61 31.19
C SER A 41 -2.66 40.56 29.99
N ILE A 42 -3.29 40.18 28.85
CA ILE A 42 -3.38 41.03 27.64
C ILE A 42 -3.97 42.42 27.93
N ASP A 43 -5.07 42.49 28.69
CA ASP A 43 -5.75 43.76 29.01
C ASP A 43 -4.85 44.73 29.80
N TYR A 44 -3.91 44.20 30.59
CA TYR A 44 -2.95 45.00 31.34
C TYR A 44 -1.93 45.68 30.42
N TYR A 45 -1.57 45.01 29.32
CA TYR A 45 -0.57 45.48 28.36
C TYR A 45 -1.12 46.37 27.25
N THR A 46 -2.44 46.38 27.04
CA THR A 46 -3.11 47.26 26.07
C THR A 46 -3.41 48.66 26.63
N ASN A 47 -3.15 48.90 27.91
CA ASN A 47 -3.41 50.18 28.55
C ASN A 47 -2.31 51.21 28.18
N ASP A 48 -2.71 52.35 27.59
CA ASP A 48 -1.80 53.31 26.95
C ASP A 48 -0.78 53.94 27.91
N GLU A 49 -1.13 54.13 29.19
CA GLU A 49 -0.20 54.64 30.21
C GLU A 49 0.94 53.66 30.50
N PHE A 50 0.65 52.36 30.59
CA PHE A 50 1.64 51.35 30.93
C PHE A 50 2.56 51.06 29.75
N LYS A 51 1.99 50.92 28.55
CA LYS A 51 2.71 50.61 27.31
C LYS A 51 3.74 51.68 26.92
N ASN A 52 3.47 52.95 27.25
CA ASN A 52 4.38 54.06 26.97
C ASN A 52 5.52 54.21 28.00
N SER A 53 5.50 53.44 29.09
CA SER A 53 6.62 53.37 30.03
C SER A 53 7.72 52.44 29.50
N PHE A 54 8.99 52.74 29.80
CA PHE A 54 10.12 51.89 29.41
C PHE A 54 9.94 50.42 29.87
N LEU A 55 9.52 50.24 31.13
CA LEU A 55 9.26 48.91 31.69
C LEU A 55 8.09 48.20 30.98
N GLY A 56 7.02 48.93 30.65
CA GLY A 56 5.88 48.37 29.92
C GLY A 56 6.24 47.89 28.52
N GLY A 57 7.07 48.65 27.80
CA GLY A 57 7.61 48.23 26.50
C GLY A 57 8.41 46.93 26.58
N VAL A 58 9.34 46.84 27.54
CA VAL A 58 10.15 45.62 27.79
C VAL A 58 9.25 44.42 28.14
N LEU A 59 8.23 44.62 28.97
CA LEU A 59 7.31 43.55 29.34
C LEU A 59 6.46 43.08 28.16
N VAL A 60 5.95 43.98 27.32
CA VAL A 60 5.19 43.63 26.10
C VAL A 60 6.04 42.79 25.16
N GLU A 61 7.29 43.18 24.94
CA GLU A 61 8.22 42.44 24.07
C GLU A 61 8.57 41.06 24.64
N ALA A 62 8.82 40.98 25.95
CA ALA A 62 9.02 39.70 26.65
C ALA A 62 7.78 38.78 26.55
N HIS A 63 6.56 39.32 26.57
CA HIS A 63 5.33 38.55 26.37
C HIS A 63 5.21 38.04 24.93
N GLY A 64 5.56 38.85 23.94
CA GLY A 64 5.64 38.43 22.54
C GLY A 64 6.62 37.27 22.35
N MET A 65 7.82 37.37 22.93
CA MET A 65 8.81 36.30 22.89
C MET A 65 8.31 35.01 23.55
N LEU A 66 7.59 35.11 24.67
CA LEU A 66 6.99 33.94 25.33
C LEU A 66 5.93 33.27 24.44
N LEU A 67 5.10 34.05 23.76
CA LEU A 67 4.11 33.53 22.81
C LEU A 67 4.78 32.80 21.64
N ASP A 68 5.87 33.34 21.10
CA ASP A 68 6.62 32.72 20.01
C ASP A 68 7.26 31.39 20.44
N ILE A 69 7.80 31.32 21.66
CA ILE A 69 8.37 30.07 22.24
C ILE A 69 7.28 29.00 22.38
N ILE A 70 6.10 29.38 22.85
CA ILE A 70 4.94 28.48 22.98
C ILE A 70 4.52 27.97 21.61
N LEU A 71 4.37 28.87 20.64
CA LEU A 71 4.00 28.53 19.27
C LEU A 71 5.02 27.56 18.65
N PHE A 72 6.31 27.84 18.80
CA PHE A 72 7.39 26.97 18.34
C PHE A 72 7.34 25.59 19.00
N GLY A 73 7.09 25.53 20.32
CA GLY A 73 6.95 24.27 21.04
C GLY A 73 5.75 23.42 20.59
N VAL A 74 4.60 24.05 20.30
CA VAL A 74 3.43 23.37 19.70
C VAL A 74 3.78 22.85 18.30
N LEU A 75 4.40 23.68 17.46
CA LEU A 75 4.82 23.30 16.11
C LEU A 75 5.82 22.13 16.13
N LEU A 76 6.81 22.15 17.03
CA LEU A 76 7.76 21.06 17.23
C LEU A 76 7.04 19.76 17.61
N THR A 77 6.06 19.82 18.52
CA THR A 77 5.35 18.63 18.97
C THR A 77 4.49 18.01 17.85
N ILE A 78 3.86 18.86 17.04
CA ILE A 78 3.13 18.44 15.83
C ILE A 78 4.11 17.80 14.85
N TYR A 79 5.24 18.45 14.59
CA TYR A 79 6.29 17.95 13.70
C TYR A 79 6.82 16.57 14.15
N GLU A 80 7.11 16.39 15.44
CA GLU A 80 7.54 15.10 15.99
C GLU A 80 6.49 14.01 15.77
N LYS A 81 5.21 14.30 16.00
CA LYS A 81 4.12 13.32 15.79
C LYS A 81 4.01 12.89 14.33
N PHE A 82 4.14 13.84 13.39
CA PHE A 82 4.17 13.52 11.96
C PHE A 82 5.40 12.71 11.59
N SER A 83 6.58 13.09 12.13
CA SER A 83 7.83 12.37 11.94
C SER A 83 7.74 10.92 12.45
N GLU A 84 7.19 10.68 13.64
CA GLU A 84 6.98 9.33 14.19
C GLU A 84 6.12 8.45 13.27
N LYS A 85 4.99 8.98 12.78
CA LYS A 85 4.10 8.26 11.87
C LYS A 85 4.79 7.94 10.54
N HIS A 86 5.52 8.90 9.98
CA HIS A 86 6.27 8.72 8.74
C HIS A 86 7.36 7.65 8.91
N ASN A 87 8.15 7.73 9.99
CA ASN A 87 9.19 6.77 10.31
C ASN A 87 8.65 5.34 10.48
N GLU A 88 7.46 5.17 11.04
CA GLU A 88 6.85 3.84 11.16
C GLU A 88 6.42 3.26 9.81
N ILE A 89 5.88 4.09 8.90
CA ILE A 89 5.52 3.67 7.54
C ILE A 89 6.77 3.25 6.78
N GLU A 90 7.83 4.05 6.83
CA GLU A 90 9.08 3.73 6.14
C GLU A 90 9.72 2.46 6.71
N ARG A 91 9.71 2.25 8.03
CA ARG A 91 10.17 0.98 8.62
C ARG A 91 9.40 -0.24 8.11
N LEU A 92 8.09 -0.14 7.93
CA LEU A 92 7.29 -1.24 7.40
C LEU A 92 7.61 -1.52 5.92
N LYS A 93 7.93 -0.48 5.14
CA LYS A 93 8.39 -0.64 3.75
C LYS A 93 9.79 -1.25 3.69
N GLU A 94 10.71 -0.78 4.53
CA GLU A 94 12.04 -1.35 4.68
C GLU A 94 11.97 -2.83 5.10
N GLU A 95 11.07 -3.19 6.02
CA GLU A 95 10.85 -4.59 6.41
C GLU A 95 10.39 -5.44 5.22
N ILE A 96 9.49 -4.94 4.37
CA ILE A 96 9.09 -5.63 3.13
C ILE A 96 10.29 -5.81 2.19
N ASP A 97 11.10 -4.76 2.03
CA ASP A 97 12.26 -4.76 1.15
C ASP A 97 13.36 -5.71 1.64
N ASP A 98 13.55 -5.84 2.95
CA ASP A 98 14.50 -6.78 3.57
C ASP A 98 14.16 -8.25 3.25
N TYR A 99 12.88 -8.56 3.06
CA TYR A 99 12.39 -9.90 2.69
C TYR A 99 12.29 -10.12 1.18
N ARG A 100 12.72 -9.17 0.34
CA ARG A 100 12.69 -9.34 -1.11
C ARG A 100 13.64 -10.45 -1.57
N GLY A 101 13.16 -11.35 -2.42
CA GLY A 101 13.91 -12.51 -2.91
C GLY A 101 13.96 -13.72 -1.97
N TRP A 102 13.47 -13.60 -0.73
CA TRP A 102 13.30 -14.73 0.17
C TRP A 102 12.17 -15.62 -0.34
N LYS A 103 12.30 -16.95 -0.22
CA LYS A 103 11.32 -17.94 -0.69
C LYS A 103 10.82 -18.83 0.45
N GLU A 104 10.54 -18.22 1.59
CA GLU A 104 10.21 -18.91 2.83
C GLU A 104 8.87 -18.43 3.41
N PRO A 105 8.09 -19.30 4.08
CA PRO A 105 6.83 -18.92 4.70
C PRO A 105 6.96 -17.79 5.74
N GLU A 106 8.08 -17.69 6.48
CA GLU A 106 8.28 -16.62 7.45
C GLU A 106 8.27 -15.24 6.77
N ALA A 107 8.99 -15.10 5.65
CA ALA A 107 9.01 -13.87 4.86
C ALA A 107 7.59 -13.49 4.43
N MET A 108 6.81 -14.46 3.94
CA MET A 108 5.40 -14.24 3.58
C MET A 108 4.59 -13.70 4.78
N TYR A 109 4.67 -14.33 5.96
CA TYR A 109 3.93 -13.88 7.14
C TYR A 109 4.30 -12.45 7.57
N ARG A 110 5.60 -12.10 7.50
CA ARG A 110 6.11 -10.76 7.83
C ARG A 110 5.58 -9.72 6.85
N ILE A 111 5.68 -10.00 5.55
CA ILE A 111 5.19 -9.12 4.48
C ILE A 111 3.68 -8.91 4.62
N VAL A 112 2.89 -9.96 4.80
CA VAL A 112 1.42 -9.87 5.01
C VAL A 112 1.10 -9.03 6.26
N GLY A 113 1.87 -9.21 7.34
CA GLY A 113 1.76 -8.38 8.54
C GLY A 113 2.01 -6.90 8.28
N CYS A 114 3.02 -6.58 7.46
CA CYS A 114 3.34 -5.22 7.04
C CYS A 114 2.24 -4.62 6.17
N ILE A 115 1.75 -5.35 5.16
CA ILE A 115 0.63 -4.94 4.31
C ILE A 115 -0.59 -4.57 5.16
N LYS A 116 -0.97 -5.43 6.11
CA LYS A 116 -2.12 -5.17 6.99
C LYS A 116 -1.95 -3.91 7.83
N ARG A 117 -0.74 -3.64 8.34
CA ARG A 117 -0.44 -2.41 9.11
C ARG A 117 -0.44 -1.17 8.22
N LEU A 118 0.07 -1.28 7.00
CA LEU A 118 0.07 -0.21 6.00
C LEU A 118 -1.37 0.15 5.57
N ASN A 119 -2.20 -0.84 5.25
CA ASN A 119 -3.61 -0.64 4.94
C ASN A 119 -4.39 0.02 6.09
N LYS A 120 -4.14 -0.38 7.35
CA LYS A 120 -4.71 0.29 8.54
C LYS A 120 -4.33 1.78 8.64
N LYS A 121 -3.19 2.17 8.06
CA LYS A 121 -2.73 3.57 8.00
C LYS A 121 -3.20 4.29 6.72
N GLY A 122 -4.00 3.64 5.87
CA GLY A 122 -4.48 4.17 4.59
C GLY A 122 -3.48 4.07 3.45
N ILE A 123 -2.38 3.34 3.62
CA ILE A 123 -1.38 3.12 2.56
C ILE A 123 -1.79 1.88 1.76
N LYS A 124 -2.07 2.12 0.46
CA LYS A 124 -2.59 1.12 -0.48
C LYS A 124 -1.55 0.74 -1.54
N GLN A 125 -0.81 1.73 -2.02
CA GLN A 125 0.28 1.54 -2.98
C GLN A 125 1.51 1.05 -2.24
N ILE A 126 1.80 -0.24 -2.37
CA ILE A 126 2.93 -0.90 -1.73
C ILE A 126 3.84 -1.46 -2.83
N ASN A 127 5.14 -1.46 -2.60
CA ASN A 127 6.06 -2.14 -3.49
C ASN A 127 6.29 -3.58 -2.99
N LEU A 128 5.78 -4.55 -3.74
CA LEU A 128 5.82 -5.98 -3.46
C LEU A 128 6.44 -6.76 -4.63
N ASN A 129 7.27 -6.10 -5.45
CA ASN A 129 7.88 -6.75 -6.60
C ASN A 129 8.79 -7.91 -6.16
N GLU A 130 8.67 -9.03 -6.87
CA GLU A 130 9.43 -10.26 -6.60
C GLU A 130 9.26 -10.84 -5.19
N CYS A 131 8.26 -10.36 -4.42
CA CYS A 131 8.00 -10.88 -3.08
C CYS A 131 7.42 -12.30 -3.13
N PHE A 132 7.74 -13.10 -2.11
CA PHE A 132 7.16 -14.42 -1.90
C PHE A 132 5.89 -14.31 -1.04
N LEU A 133 4.76 -14.57 -1.68
CA LEU A 133 3.41 -14.51 -1.12
C LEU A 133 2.63 -15.81 -1.41
N GLU A 134 3.33 -16.94 -1.61
CA GLU A 134 2.71 -18.24 -1.86
C GLU A 134 1.85 -18.65 -0.66
N GLY A 135 0.59 -18.99 -0.91
CA GLY A 135 -0.40 -19.31 0.11
C GLY A 135 -0.79 -18.14 1.03
N ALA A 136 -0.42 -16.90 0.69
CA ALA A 136 -0.73 -15.74 1.53
C ALA A 136 -2.24 -15.52 1.66
N ASN A 137 -2.69 -15.14 2.87
CA ASN A 137 -4.05 -14.68 3.11
C ASN A 137 -4.10 -13.15 3.01
N LEU A 138 -4.67 -12.66 1.92
CA LEU A 138 -4.83 -11.24 1.56
C LEU A 138 -6.31 -10.87 1.39
N VAL A 139 -7.23 -11.64 2.00
CA VAL A 139 -8.68 -11.43 1.88
C VAL A 139 -9.06 -10.01 2.29
N GLY A 140 -9.82 -9.33 1.41
CA GLY A 140 -10.32 -7.98 1.62
C GLY A 140 -9.25 -6.88 1.76
N MET A 141 -7.98 -7.17 1.43
CA MET A 141 -6.91 -6.16 1.53
C MET A 141 -7.03 -5.10 0.42
N ASP A 142 -6.59 -3.88 0.73
CA ASP A 142 -6.56 -2.77 -0.22
C ASP A 142 -5.15 -2.63 -0.82
N LEU A 143 -4.97 -3.23 -1.98
CA LEU A 143 -3.72 -3.28 -2.75
C LEU A 143 -3.83 -2.43 -4.04
N GLY A 144 -4.72 -1.45 -4.08
CA GLY A 144 -4.89 -0.56 -5.24
C GLY A 144 -3.59 0.14 -5.64
N GLY A 145 -3.20 -0.01 -6.91
CA GLY A 145 -1.95 0.54 -7.45
C GLY A 145 -0.66 -0.08 -6.89
N THR A 146 -0.74 -1.21 -6.19
CA THR A 146 0.44 -1.92 -5.68
C THR A 146 1.29 -2.48 -6.83
N ASN A 147 2.60 -2.46 -6.66
CA ASN A 147 3.53 -3.12 -7.58
C ASN A 147 3.78 -4.56 -7.12
N LEU A 148 3.17 -5.53 -7.79
CA LEU A 148 3.34 -6.97 -7.62
C LEU A 148 4.09 -7.60 -8.81
N HIS A 149 4.90 -6.81 -9.52
CA HIS A 149 5.69 -7.30 -10.65
C HIS A 149 6.51 -8.54 -10.26
N ALA A 150 6.35 -9.62 -11.02
CA ALA A 150 7.02 -10.91 -10.79
C ALA A 150 6.84 -11.51 -9.37
N ALA A 151 5.84 -11.07 -8.60
CA ALA A 151 5.56 -11.62 -7.28
C ALA A 151 5.06 -13.08 -7.37
N ASN A 152 5.45 -13.92 -6.41
CA ASN A 152 4.92 -15.28 -6.31
C ASN A 152 3.70 -15.29 -5.39
N LEU A 153 2.50 -15.30 -5.97
CA LEU A 153 1.21 -15.36 -5.27
C LEU A 153 0.57 -16.75 -5.37
N LYS A 154 1.30 -17.80 -5.78
CA LYS A 154 0.74 -19.13 -6.00
C LYS A 154 -0.12 -19.59 -4.81
N GLY A 155 -1.34 -20.04 -5.05
CA GLY A 155 -2.24 -20.51 -4.01
C GLY A 155 -2.71 -19.46 -2.98
N ALA A 156 -2.39 -18.17 -3.17
CA ALA A 156 -2.81 -17.11 -2.27
C ALA A 156 -4.34 -16.91 -2.33
N ASN A 157 -4.92 -16.49 -1.20
CA ASN A 157 -6.32 -16.10 -1.11
C ASN A 157 -6.43 -14.56 -1.12
N LEU A 158 -7.01 -14.02 -2.18
CA LEU A 158 -7.26 -12.60 -2.41
C LEU A 158 -8.77 -12.30 -2.55
N GLU A 159 -9.63 -13.15 -1.98
CA GLU A 159 -11.08 -12.98 -2.02
C GLU A 159 -11.49 -11.57 -1.55
N GLY A 160 -12.28 -10.88 -2.37
CA GLY A 160 -12.75 -9.51 -2.12
C GLY A 160 -11.65 -8.44 -2.03
N ALA A 161 -10.39 -8.75 -2.36
CA ALA A 161 -9.31 -7.77 -2.31
C ALA A 161 -9.47 -6.70 -3.41
N ASN A 162 -8.94 -5.50 -3.16
CA ASN A 162 -8.87 -4.43 -4.15
C ASN A 162 -7.49 -4.35 -4.78
N LEU A 163 -7.37 -4.69 -6.06
CA LEU A 163 -6.16 -4.61 -6.89
C LEU A 163 -6.36 -3.64 -8.07
N THR A 164 -7.26 -2.65 -7.93
CA THR A 164 -7.51 -1.66 -8.99
C THR A 164 -6.20 -1.00 -9.43
N GLY A 165 -5.88 -1.07 -10.72
CA GLY A 165 -4.65 -0.51 -11.30
C GLY A 165 -3.34 -1.10 -10.78
N ALA A 166 -3.36 -2.26 -10.11
CA ALA A 166 -2.15 -2.91 -9.63
C ALA A 166 -1.29 -3.42 -10.80
N ASN A 167 0.04 -3.40 -10.63
CA ASN A 167 0.98 -3.98 -11.58
C ASN A 167 1.30 -5.43 -11.18
N LEU A 168 0.74 -6.40 -11.89
CA LEU A 168 0.95 -7.85 -11.72
C LEU A 168 1.73 -8.45 -12.90
N MET A 169 2.47 -7.64 -13.65
CA MET A 169 3.23 -8.11 -14.81
C MET A 169 4.16 -9.27 -14.43
N GLY A 170 4.05 -10.40 -15.11
CA GLY A 170 4.84 -11.61 -14.85
C GLY A 170 4.58 -12.28 -13.49
N ALA A 171 3.56 -11.87 -12.73
CA ALA A 171 3.26 -12.46 -11.42
C ALA A 171 2.79 -13.91 -11.57
N ASN A 172 3.13 -14.74 -10.58
CA ASN A 172 2.63 -16.11 -10.50
C ASN A 172 1.36 -16.16 -9.64
N LEU A 173 0.21 -16.23 -10.29
CA LEU A 173 -1.12 -16.36 -9.71
C LEU A 173 -1.69 -17.79 -9.86
N THR A 174 -0.82 -18.80 -10.02
CA THR A 174 -1.27 -20.19 -10.20
C THR A 174 -2.10 -20.63 -8.99
N ARG A 175 -3.29 -21.20 -9.21
CA ARG A 175 -4.20 -21.71 -8.16
C ARG A 175 -4.63 -20.65 -7.12
N THR A 176 -4.61 -19.36 -7.46
CA THR A 176 -5.09 -18.32 -6.53
C THR A 176 -6.60 -18.27 -6.42
N PHE A 177 -7.09 -17.92 -5.23
CA PHE A 177 -8.49 -17.59 -5.00
C PHE A 177 -8.69 -16.08 -5.19
N LEU A 178 -9.33 -15.70 -6.29
CA LEU A 178 -9.59 -14.32 -6.72
C LEU A 178 -11.10 -14.04 -6.77
N LEU A 179 -11.88 -14.68 -5.90
CA LEU A 179 -13.33 -14.52 -5.85
C LEU A 179 -13.68 -13.06 -5.51
N GLU A 180 -14.58 -12.46 -6.28
CA GLU A 180 -15.05 -11.07 -6.09
C GLU A 180 -13.91 -10.02 -6.01
N VAL A 181 -12.70 -10.34 -6.50
CA VAL A 181 -11.56 -9.41 -6.48
C VAL A 181 -11.80 -8.26 -7.47
N ASN A 182 -11.37 -7.05 -7.11
CA ASN A 182 -11.38 -5.93 -8.05
C ASN A 182 -10.00 -5.76 -8.71
N LEU A 183 -9.88 -6.18 -9.96
CA LEU A 183 -8.69 -6.07 -10.82
C LEU A 183 -8.89 -5.03 -11.94
N SER A 184 -9.83 -4.10 -11.79
CA SER A 184 -10.10 -3.12 -12.85
C SER A 184 -8.86 -2.29 -13.19
N GLY A 185 -8.55 -2.18 -14.48
CA GLY A 185 -7.35 -1.51 -14.98
C GLY A 185 -6.01 -2.13 -14.55
N ALA A 186 -5.99 -3.32 -13.95
CA ALA A 186 -4.75 -3.97 -13.53
C ALA A 186 -3.90 -4.42 -14.74
N ILE A 187 -2.58 -4.43 -14.56
CA ILE A 187 -1.62 -4.89 -15.57
C ILE A 187 -1.22 -6.32 -15.24
N LEU A 188 -1.73 -7.30 -15.98
CA LEU A 188 -1.49 -8.74 -15.84
C LEU A 188 -0.70 -9.30 -17.04
N PHE A 189 0.05 -8.44 -17.75
CA PHE A 189 0.86 -8.83 -18.90
C PHE A 189 1.82 -9.98 -18.52
N GLU A 190 1.82 -11.07 -19.29
CA GLU A 190 2.60 -12.30 -19.01
C GLU A 190 2.34 -12.95 -17.62
N ALA A 191 1.30 -12.55 -16.90
CA ALA A 191 0.97 -13.18 -15.62
C ALA A 191 0.51 -14.63 -15.82
N ASN A 192 0.84 -15.49 -14.87
CA ASN A 192 0.40 -16.88 -14.89
C ASN A 192 -0.80 -17.08 -13.95
N LEU A 193 -2.00 -17.18 -14.50
CA LEU A 193 -3.25 -17.42 -13.76
C LEU A 193 -3.72 -18.88 -13.86
N THR A 194 -2.85 -19.83 -14.21
CA THR A 194 -3.24 -21.25 -14.38
C THR A 194 -4.03 -21.75 -13.15
N GLU A 195 -5.20 -22.34 -13.39
CA GLU A 195 -6.12 -22.85 -12.35
C GLU A 195 -6.59 -21.79 -11.32
N ALA A 196 -6.50 -20.49 -11.64
CA ALA A 196 -7.02 -19.44 -10.76
C ALA A 196 -8.55 -19.36 -10.80
N ASN A 197 -9.16 -19.04 -9.65
CA ASN A 197 -10.60 -18.84 -9.55
C ASN A 197 -10.92 -17.34 -9.53
N LEU A 198 -11.44 -16.82 -10.65
CA LEU A 198 -11.84 -15.42 -10.84
C LEU A 198 -13.36 -15.22 -10.76
N THR A 199 -14.09 -16.14 -10.13
CA THR A 199 -15.56 -16.06 -10.04
C THR A 199 -16.00 -14.73 -9.42
N GLY A 200 -16.87 -14.00 -10.13
CA GLY A 200 -17.35 -12.68 -9.71
C GLY A 200 -16.32 -11.54 -9.72
N ALA A 201 -15.09 -11.79 -10.17
CA ALA A 201 -14.04 -10.77 -10.23
C ALA A 201 -14.37 -9.65 -11.24
N ASN A 202 -13.75 -8.49 -11.04
CA ASN A 202 -13.81 -7.37 -11.99
C ASN A 202 -12.48 -7.17 -12.72
N LEU A 203 -12.41 -7.56 -13.98
CA LEU A 203 -11.28 -7.36 -14.88
C LEU A 203 -11.53 -6.21 -15.88
N THR A 204 -12.49 -5.31 -15.64
CA THR A 204 -12.80 -4.22 -16.58
C THR A 204 -11.53 -3.41 -16.90
N GLY A 205 -11.16 -3.32 -18.17
CA GLY A 205 -9.96 -2.61 -18.63
C GLY A 205 -8.61 -3.26 -18.26
N ALA A 206 -8.60 -4.46 -17.70
CA ALA A 206 -7.36 -5.14 -17.32
C ALA A 206 -6.59 -5.65 -18.54
N ASN A 207 -5.26 -5.66 -18.47
CA ASN A 207 -4.40 -6.18 -19.54
C ASN A 207 -3.88 -7.58 -19.20
N LEU A 208 -4.43 -8.62 -19.82
CA LEU A 208 -4.00 -10.03 -19.66
C LEU A 208 -3.26 -10.56 -20.90
N GLN A 209 -2.72 -9.67 -21.74
CA GLN A 209 -1.99 -10.10 -22.94
C GLN A 209 -0.82 -11.03 -22.57
N TRP A 210 -0.63 -12.08 -23.37
CA TRP A 210 0.39 -13.12 -23.16
C TRP A 210 0.31 -13.87 -21.82
N GLY A 211 -0.76 -13.66 -21.04
CA GLY A 211 -0.99 -14.36 -19.79
C GLY A 211 -1.34 -15.84 -20.00
N LYS A 212 -1.10 -16.66 -18.98
CA LYS A 212 -1.52 -18.08 -18.98
C LYS A 212 -2.85 -18.20 -18.25
N LEU A 213 -3.89 -18.67 -18.94
CA LEU A 213 -5.27 -18.76 -18.46
C LEU A 213 -5.78 -20.21 -18.49
N MET A 214 -4.88 -21.19 -18.44
CA MET A 214 -5.22 -22.61 -18.48
C MET A 214 -6.07 -23.00 -17.26
N GLY A 215 -7.23 -23.60 -17.46
CA GLY A 215 -8.14 -23.99 -16.37
C GLY A 215 -8.65 -22.84 -15.49
N VAL A 216 -8.67 -21.59 -15.98
CA VAL A 216 -9.19 -20.46 -15.23
C VAL A 216 -10.73 -20.48 -15.17
N HIS A 217 -11.27 -20.27 -13.99
CA HIS A 217 -12.71 -20.13 -13.77
C HIS A 217 -13.14 -18.66 -13.88
N LEU A 218 -13.95 -18.32 -14.89
CA LEU A 218 -14.44 -16.95 -15.17
C LEU A 218 -15.95 -16.77 -14.95
N PHE A 219 -16.59 -17.63 -14.15
CA PHE A 219 -18.03 -17.53 -13.91
C PHE A 219 -18.37 -16.16 -13.32
N THR A 220 -19.36 -15.46 -13.89
CA THR A 220 -19.79 -14.09 -13.49
C THR A 220 -18.70 -13.00 -13.49
N THR A 221 -17.51 -13.25 -14.06
CA THR A 221 -16.42 -12.27 -14.14
C THR A 221 -16.76 -11.14 -15.11
N LYS A 222 -16.51 -9.88 -14.71
CA LYS A 222 -16.66 -8.71 -15.59
C LYS A 222 -15.39 -8.50 -16.40
N ILE A 223 -15.48 -8.59 -17.72
CA ILE A 223 -14.31 -8.50 -18.63
C ILE A 223 -14.41 -7.39 -19.68
N ASN A 224 -15.33 -6.43 -19.49
CA ASN A 224 -15.53 -5.33 -20.44
C ASN A 224 -14.24 -4.53 -20.66
N GLY A 225 -13.78 -4.42 -21.90
CA GLY A 225 -12.55 -3.71 -22.25
C GLY A 225 -11.26 -4.37 -21.75
N ALA A 226 -11.30 -5.62 -21.28
CA ALA A 226 -10.11 -6.37 -20.94
C ALA A 226 -9.39 -6.87 -22.21
N TYR A 227 -8.06 -6.93 -22.16
CA TYR A 227 -7.21 -7.32 -23.29
C TYR A 227 -6.66 -8.74 -23.10
N PHE A 228 -6.88 -9.63 -24.07
CA PHE A 228 -6.48 -11.04 -24.01
C PHE A 228 -5.56 -11.47 -25.17
N SER A 229 -5.05 -10.53 -25.98
CA SER A 229 -4.23 -10.87 -27.16
C SER A 229 -3.01 -11.72 -26.77
N GLY A 230 -2.83 -12.86 -27.44
CA GLY A 230 -1.72 -13.78 -27.17
C GLY A 230 -1.84 -14.58 -25.87
N ALA A 231 -2.94 -14.44 -25.12
CA ALA A 231 -3.15 -15.23 -23.91
C ALA A 231 -3.32 -16.72 -24.23
N GLN A 232 -2.76 -17.59 -23.40
CA GLN A 232 -2.82 -19.04 -23.55
C GLN A 232 -4.08 -19.56 -22.85
N ILE A 233 -5.03 -20.08 -23.62
CA ILE A 233 -6.31 -20.61 -23.13
C ILE A 233 -6.46 -22.04 -23.68
N ASP A 234 -6.89 -22.97 -22.83
CA ASP A 234 -7.14 -24.38 -23.18
C ASP A 234 -8.62 -24.78 -23.04
N SER A 235 -9.37 -24.08 -22.18
CA SER A 235 -10.77 -24.35 -21.91
C SER A 235 -11.71 -23.67 -22.91
N LEU A 236 -12.59 -24.46 -23.52
CA LEU A 236 -13.68 -23.97 -24.37
C LEU A 236 -14.62 -23.02 -23.62
N GLU A 237 -14.91 -23.30 -22.34
CA GLU A 237 -15.78 -22.45 -21.51
C GLU A 237 -15.17 -21.04 -21.34
N THR A 238 -13.89 -20.99 -20.98
CA THR A 238 -13.14 -19.74 -20.80
C THR A 238 -13.11 -18.95 -22.10
N LEU A 239 -12.89 -19.64 -23.22
CA LEU A 239 -12.86 -19.04 -24.54
C LEU A 239 -14.22 -18.50 -24.98
N GLU A 240 -15.31 -19.23 -24.74
CA GLU A 240 -16.68 -18.77 -25.01
C GLU A 240 -17.03 -17.53 -24.20
N ILE A 241 -16.70 -17.51 -22.90
CA ILE A 241 -16.95 -16.35 -22.03
C ILE A 241 -16.21 -15.12 -22.58
N ILE A 242 -14.94 -15.27 -22.99
CA ILE A 242 -14.15 -14.17 -23.54
C ILE A 242 -14.71 -13.71 -24.89
N ASN A 243 -15.04 -14.62 -25.80
CA ASN A 243 -15.55 -14.29 -27.13
C ASN A 243 -16.92 -13.59 -27.10
N ARG A 244 -17.82 -13.99 -26.20
CA ARG A 244 -19.14 -13.32 -26.05
C ARG A 244 -19.04 -11.86 -25.62
N ASN A 245 -17.92 -11.48 -24.99
CA ASN A 245 -17.74 -10.16 -24.40
C ASN A 245 -16.64 -9.33 -25.09
N SER A 246 -16.01 -9.83 -26.16
CA SER A 246 -14.88 -9.17 -26.80
C SER A 246 -15.07 -8.92 -28.29
N HIS A 247 -14.72 -7.71 -28.71
CA HIS A 247 -14.27 -7.40 -30.08
C HIS A 247 -12.80 -7.87 -30.28
N CYS A 248 -12.45 -9.08 -29.85
CA CYS A 248 -11.09 -9.61 -30.02
C CYS A 248 -10.98 -10.39 -31.34
N SER A 249 -10.72 -9.69 -32.44
CA SER A 249 -10.46 -10.22 -33.79
C SER A 249 -9.19 -11.09 -33.91
N HIS A 250 -8.54 -11.47 -32.80
CA HIS A 250 -7.30 -12.26 -32.79
C HIS A 250 -7.42 -13.59 -32.01
N LEU A 251 -8.56 -13.86 -31.37
CA LEU A 251 -8.83 -15.17 -30.73
C LEU A 251 -9.38 -16.22 -31.71
N GLU A 252 -9.85 -15.81 -32.89
CA GLU A 252 -10.39 -16.70 -33.93
C GLU A 252 -9.39 -17.80 -34.36
N ALA A 253 -8.10 -17.47 -34.48
CA ALA A 253 -7.08 -18.45 -34.86
C ALA A 253 -6.82 -19.54 -33.81
N TYR A 254 -7.09 -19.25 -32.53
CA TYR A 254 -7.01 -20.23 -31.44
C TYR A 254 -8.30 -21.06 -31.35
N PHE A 255 -9.45 -20.46 -31.67
CA PHE A 255 -10.76 -21.10 -31.72
C PHE A 255 -10.76 -22.30 -32.67
N ASP A 256 -10.23 -22.12 -33.89
CA ASP A 256 -10.14 -23.20 -34.88
C ASP A 256 -9.19 -24.33 -34.44
N LYS A 257 -8.13 -24.00 -33.69
CA LYS A 257 -7.17 -25.00 -33.20
C LYS A 257 -7.74 -25.84 -32.06
N ILE A 258 -8.50 -25.24 -31.15
CA ILE A 258 -9.15 -25.95 -30.04
C ILE A 258 -10.32 -26.78 -30.55
N ILE A 259 -11.19 -26.22 -31.41
CA ILE A 259 -12.28 -26.98 -32.03
C ILE A 259 -11.75 -28.09 -32.94
N GLY A 260 -10.67 -27.85 -33.68
CA GLY A 260 -10.01 -28.86 -34.51
C GLY A 260 -9.53 -30.08 -33.71
N CYS A 261 -9.11 -29.89 -32.46
CA CYS A 261 -8.78 -30.99 -31.55
C CYS A 261 -10.03 -31.71 -31.00
N TYR A 262 -11.13 -30.99 -30.76
CA TYR A 262 -12.39 -31.58 -30.26
C TYR A 262 -13.26 -32.24 -31.34
N ARG A 263 -12.98 -32.02 -32.63
CA ARG A 263 -13.71 -32.64 -33.75
C ARG A 263 -13.20 -34.04 -34.14
N ILE A 264 -12.22 -34.59 -33.42
CA ILE A 264 -11.57 -35.89 -33.71
C ILE A 264 -11.90 -36.98 -32.67
N GLU A 265 -12.95 -36.80 -31.86
CA GLU A 265 -13.51 -37.88 -31.02
C GLU A 265 -14.97 -38.16 -31.41
#